data_AF-A0A137NX69-F1
#
_entry.id   AF-A0A137NX69-F1
#
_cell.length_a   1.000
_cell.length_b   1.000
_cell.length_c   1.000
_cell.angle_alpha   90.00
_cell.angle_beta   90.00
_cell.angle_gamma   90.00
#
_symmetry.space_group_name_H-M   'P 1'
#
loop_
_entity.id
_entity.type
_entity.pdbx_description
1 polymer ?
#
loop_
_entity_poly.entity_id
_entity_poly.type
_entity_poly.pdbx_seq_one_letter_code
_entity_poly.pdbx_strand_id
1 'polypeptide(L)'
;MNAINWNLILQKPEFYEYLPIIDIIQLGFANKLIRERLKSTLFSRFNIAKYFNKEYEGKIDRDLEYNDVITWSNYYDKFLRGIKLNLLSLPHKQFVKHLFYNETTPLSFINLYIEIFPNLTHLEFIMVKVPFESILNIFTSITNLEYLNLHLLGIIKLKNDNYNGSDLIFPSSIKSLKFGNLQLIISKLDNYPNLLNYDNA
;
A
#
# COMPACT_ATOMS: atom_id res chain seq x y z
N MET A 1 30.02 -18.59 -22.19
CA MET A 1 29.42 -17.61 -23.13
C MET A 1 29.16 -16.34 -22.35
N ASN A 2 29.80 -15.23 -22.72
CA ASN A 2 29.53 -13.93 -22.11
C ASN A 2 28.17 -13.44 -22.61
N ALA A 3 27.24 -13.20 -21.70
CA ALA A 3 25.93 -12.66 -22.04
C ALA A 3 26.12 -11.27 -22.66
N ILE A 4 25.71 -11.12 -23.92
CA ILE A 4 25.74 -9.82 -24.60
C ILE A 4 24.74 -8.90 -23.91
N ASN A 5 25.23 -7.76 -23.41
CA ASN A 5 24.39 -6.76 -22.77
C ASN A 5 23.67 -5.92 -23.83
N TRP A 6 22.56 -6.46 -24.34
CA TRP A 6 21.75 -5.83 -25.38
C TRP A 6 21.25 -4.43 -25.01
N ASN A 7 21.06 -4.12 -23.72
CA ASN A 7 20.69 -2.77 -23.29
C ASN A 7 21.77 -1.73 -23.62
N LEU A 8 23.06 -2.09 -23.55
CA LEU A 8 24.16 -1.18 -23.93
C LEU A 8 24.25 -1.01 -25.44
N ILE A 9 24.00 -2.07 -26.22
CA ILE A 9 24.05 -2.03 -27.68
C ILE A 9 22.88 -1.19 -28.25
N LEU A 10 21.67 -1.38 -27.72
CA LEU A 10 20.48 -0.66 -28.17
C LEU A 10 20.46 0.83 -27.76
N GLN A 11 21.39 1.26 -26.90
CA GLN A 11 21.55 2.67 -26.51
C GLN A 11 22.51 3.45 -27.43
N LYS A 12 23.23 2.76 -28.33
CA LYS A 12 24.20 3.38 -29.23
C LYS A 12 23.52 3.89 -30.50
N PRO A 13 23.55 5.21 -30.81
CA PRO A 13 22.97 5.77 -32.03
C PRO A 13 23.48 5.08 -33.29
N GLU A 14 24.75 4.69 -33.29
CA GLU A 14 25.46 4.05 -34.40
C GLU A 14 24.84 2.70 -34.77
N PHE A 15 24.25 1.99 -33.80
CA PHE A 15 23.55 0.73 -34.06
C PHE A 15 22.33 0.91 -34.97
N TYR A 16 21.64 2.04 -34.85
CA TYR A 16 20.46 2.34 -35.65
C TYR A 16 20.79 2.69 -37.10
N GLU A 17 22.03 3.11 -37.40
CA GLU A 17 22.47 3.42 -38.76
C GLU A 17 22.58 2.18 -39.65
N TYR A 18 22.77 1.00 -39.04
CA TYR A 18 22.88 -0.28 -39.75
C TYR A 18 21.55 -1.01 -39.96
N LEU A 19 20.44 -0.42 -39.51
CA LEU A 19 19.13 -1.05 -39.57
C LEU A 19 18.21 -0.35 -40.59
N PRO A 20 17.46 -1.10 -41.40
CA PRO A 20 16.35 -0.56 -42.17
C PRO A 20 15.34 0.17 -41.28
N ILE A 21 14.72 1.23 -41.80
CA ILE A 21 13.73 2.05 -41.07
C ILE A 21 12.60 1.18 -40.48
N ILE A 22 12.15 0.16 -41.22
CA ILE A 22 11.11 -0.77 -40.76
C ILE A 22 11.55 -1.54 -39.50
N ASP A 23 12.80 -1.97 -39.43
CA ASP A 23 13.33 -2.72 -38.29
C ASP A 23 13.51 -1.80 -37.07
N ILE A 24 13.92 -0.55 -37.29
CA ILE A 24 13.98 0.48 -36.24
C ILE A 24 12.58 0.72 -35.65
N ILE A 25 11.55 0.84 -36.50
CA ILE A 25 10.17 1.00 -36.07
C ILE A 25 9.70 -0.23 -35.26
N GLN A 26 9.97 -1.44 -35.75
CA GLN A 26 9.61 -2.68 -35.04
C GLN A 26 10.33 -2.82 -33.69
N LEU A 27 11.62 -2.49 -33.62
CA LEU A 27 12.37 -2.43 -32.36
C LEU A 27 11.80 -1.38 -31.41
N GLY A 28 11.36 -0.24 -31.92
CA GLY A 28 10.65 0.78 -31.15
C GLY A 28 9.37 0.23 -30.52
N PHE A 29 8.56 -0.50 -31.29
CA PHE A 29 7.36 -1.17 -30.77
C PHE A 29 7.68 -2.28 -29.76
N ALA A 30 8.67 -3.13 -30.05
CA ALA A 30 9.11 -4.17 -29.13
C ALA A 30 9.59 -3.58 -27.80
N ASN A 31 10.42 -2.52 -27.84
CA ASN A 31 10.87 -1.80 -26.65
C ASN A 31 9.72 -1.14 -25.89
N LYS A 32 8.72 -0.59 -26.59
CA LYS A 32 7.49 -0.07 -25.95
C LYS A 32 6.74 -1.19 -25.21
N LEU A 33 6.50 -2.31 -25.87
CA LEU A 33 5.82 -3.47 -25.28
C LEU A 33 6.57 -4.04 -24.08
N ILE A 34 7.89 -4.17 -24.17
CA ILE A 34 8.75 -4.60 -23.07
C ILE A 34 8.63 -3.62 -21.90
N ARG A 35 8.74 -2.32 -22.13
CA ARG A 35 8.58 -1.30 -21.06
C ARG A 35 7.20 -1.36 -20.42
N GLU A 36 6.14 -1.53 -21.19
CA GLU A 36 4.78 -1.66 -20.67
C GLU A 36 4.60 -2.92 -19.80
N ARG A 37 5.17 -4.06 -20.21
CA ARG A 37 5.20 -5.29 -19.40
C ARG A 37 6.08 -5.18 -18.17
N LEU A 38 7.21 -4.48 -18.26
CA LEU A 38 8.09 -4.25 -17.13
C LEU A 38 7.44 -3.35 -16.08
N LYS A 39 6.69 -2.32 -16.49
CA LYS A 39 5.95 -1.45 -15.56
C LYS A 39 5.02 -2.26 -14.65
N SER A 40 4.24 -3.19 -15.22
CA SER A 40 3.32 -4.00 -14.40
C SER A 40 4.06 -4.88 -13.40
N THR A 41 5.27 -5.34 -13.72
CA THR A 41 6.10 -6.15 -12.83
C THR A 41 6.77 -5.29 -11.75
N LEU A 42 7.43 -4.20 -12.16
CA LEU A 42 8.18 -3.30 -11.27
C LEU A 42 7.28 -2.57 -10.27
N PHE A 43 6.10 -2.14 -10.71
CA PHE A 43 5.14 -1.41 -9.89
C PHE A 43 4.02 -2.30 -9.32
N SER A 44 4.18 -3.63 -9.40
CA SER A 44 3.20 -4.58 -8.85
C SER A 44 3.08 -4.54 -7.33
N ARG A 45 4.16 -4.14 -6.65
CA ARG A 45 4.27 -4.15 -5.19
C ARG A 45 4.41 -2.72 -4.68
N PHE A 46 3.54 -2.36 -3.75
CA PHE A 46 3.57 -1.07 -3.07
C PHE A 46 3.71 -1.28 -1.57
N ASN A 47 4.77 -0.72 -0.99
CA ASN A 47 5.00 -0.72 0.45
C ASN A 47 4.59 0.65 1.00
N ILE A 48 3.45 0.68 1.69
CA ILE A 48 2.86 1.94 2.16
C ILE A 48 3.71 2.56 3.28
N ALA A 49 4.32 1.74 4.13
CA ALA A 49 5.19 2.18 5.20
C ALA A 49 6.44 2.88 4.67
N LYS A 50 7.09 2.28 3.66
CA LYS A 50 8.26 2.90 3.02
C LYS A 50 7.91 4.22 2.33
N TYR A 51 6.75 4.28 1.68
CA TYR A 51 6.25 5.52 1.07
C TYR A 51 6.02 6.59 2.14
N PHE A 52 5.41 6.21 3.26
CA PHE A 52 5.17 7.10 4.38
C PHE A 52 6.48 7.65 4.98
N ASN A 53 7.38 6.76 5.42
CA ASN A 53 8.61 7.16 6.08
C ASN A 53 9.43 8.13 5.21
N LYS A 54 9.54 7.83 3.92
CA LYS A 54 10.31 8.66 2.98
C LYS A 54 9.72 10.06 2.77
N GLU A 55 8.40 10.16 2.59
CA GLU A 55 7.77 11.39 2.10
C GLU A 55 7.18 12.25 3.23
N TYR A 56 7.00 11.69 4.42
CA TYR A 56 6.12 12.25 5.46
C TYR A 56 6.67 12.25 6.89
N GLU A 57 7.52 11.29 7.29
CA GLU A 57 8.05 11.19 8.67
C GLU A 57 8.66 12.51 9.14
N GLY A 58 9.63 13.04 8.38
CA GLY A 58 10.28 14.31 8.73
C GLY A 58 9.39 15.56 8.57
N LYS A 59 8.18 15.47 8.00
CA LYS A 59 7.22 16.60 8.03
C LYS A 59 6.40 16.56 9.31
N ILE A 60 5.94 15.36 9.68
CA ILE A 60 5.15 15.14 10.89
C ILE A 60 5.95 15.51 12.12
N ASP A 61 7.21 15.06 12.23
CA ASP A 61 8.05 15.37 13.39
C ASP A 61 8.24 16.88 13.58
N ARG A 62 8.48 17.60 12.49
CA ARG A 62 8.57 19.07 12.51
C ARG A 62 7.24 19.71 12.91
N ASP A 63 6.14 19.28 12.32
CA ASP A 63 4.83 19.89 12.58
C ASP A 63 4.33 19.60 14.01
N LEU A 64 4.75 18.48 14.63
CA LEU A 64 4.49 18.13 16.02
C LEU A 64 5.28 18.99 17.02
N GLU A 65 6.49 19.43 16.67
CA GLU A 65 7.29 20.32 17.52
C GLU A 65 6.70 21.75 17.61
N TYR A 66 5.92 22.18 16.61
CA TYR A 66 5.45 23.57 16.49
C TYR A 66 3.99 23.82 16.91
N ASN A 67 3.16 22.79 17.13
CA ASN A 67 1.72 22.95 17.36
C ASN A 67 1.21 22.31 18.68
N ASP A 68 0.44 23.06 19.48
CA ASP A 68 -0.21 22.57 20.69
C ASP A 68 -1.20 21.42 20.42
N VAL A 69 -1.21 20.44 21.34
CA VAL A 69 -1.98 19.17 21.30
C VAL A 69 -3.47 19.34 20.96
N ILE A 70 -4.06 20.50 21.28
CA ILE A 70 -5.48 20.80 21.10
C ILE A 70 -5.88 20.97 19.61
N THR A 71 -4.93 21.26 18.73
CA THR A 71 -5.18 21.44 17.27
C THR A 71 -4.94 20.20 16.42
N TRP A 72 -4.53 19.10 17.05
CA TRP A 72 -3.98 17.94 16.35
C TRP A 72 -4.96 17.17 15.48
N SER A 73 -6.24 17.04 15.85
CA SER A 73 -7.21 16.28 15.04
C SER A 73 -7.43 16.91 13.67
N ASN A 74 -7.67 18.23 13.62
CA ASN A 74 -7.89 18.98 12.39
C ASN A 74 -6.62 19.01 11.50
N TYR A 75 -5.44 19.07 12.13
CA TYR A 75 -4.17 19.02 11.41
C TYR A 75 -3.97 17.65 10.74
N TYR A 76 -4.23 16.59 11.50
CA TYR A 76 -4.06 15.23 11.04
C TYR A 76 -5.05 14.87 9.94
N ASP A 77 -6.30 15.29 10.03
CA ASP A 77 -7.29 15.09 8.95
C ASP A 77 -6.89 15.81 7.66
N LYS A 78 -6.42 17.06 7.76
CA LYS A 78 -5.88 17.80 6.61
C LYS A 78 -4.68 17.09 6.00
N PHE A 79 -3.83 16.52 6.84
CA PHE A 79 -2.65 15.78 6.44
C PHE A 79 -2.99 14.48 5.72
N LEU A 80 -3.87 13.64 6.29
CA LEU A 80 -4.39 12.42 5.67
C LEU A 80 -5.05 12.71 4.32
N ARG A 81 -5.82 13.80 4.23
CA ARG A 81 -6.40 14.25 2.97
C ARG A 81 -5.32 14.56 1.93
N GLY A 82 -4.24 15.24 2.32
CA GLY A 82 -3.10 15.52 1.44
C GLY A 82 -2.44 14.24 0.92
N ILE A 83 -2.20 13.27 1.79
CA ILE A 83 -1.66 11.96 1.39
C ILE A 83 -2.61 11.22 0.46
N LYS A 84 -3.90 11.18 0.78
CA LYS A 84 -4.91 10.54 -0.06
C LYS A 84 -4.86 11.13 -1.48
N LEU A 85 -4.80 12.45 -1.61
CA LEU A 85 -4.68 13.12 -2.91
C LEU A 85 -3.38 12.76 -3.64
N ASN A 86 -2.24 12.68 -2.93
CA ASN A 86 -0.95 12.28 -3.51
C ASN A 86 -0.93 10.82 -3.97
N LEU A 87 -1.55 9.93 -3.20
CA LEU A 87 -1.68 8.52 -3.58
C LEU A 87 -2.66 8.35 -4.76
N LEU A 88 -3.73 9.15 -4.81
CA LEU A 88 -4.64 9.19 -5.95
C LEU A 88 -3.94 9.70 -7.23
N SER A 89 -2.95 10.56 -7.13
CA SER A 89 -2.15 11.03 -8.27
C SER A 89 -0.92 10.18 -8.56
N LEU A 90 -0.69 9.09 -7.80
CA LEU A 90 0.49 8.24 -7.94
C LEU A 90 0.57 7.65 -9.37
N PRO A 91 1.70 7.83 -10.08
CA PRO A 91 1.88 7.20 -11.36
C PRO A 91 1.87 5.67 -11.19
N HIS A 92 1.29 4.97 -12.15
CA HIS A 92 1.32 3.50 -12.19
C HIS A 92 0.54 2.80 -11.05
N LYS A 93 -0.28 3.52 -10.27
CA LYS A 93 -1.14 2.92 -9.23
C LYS A 93 -2.04 1.80 -9.75
N GLN A 94 -2.43 1.84 -11.02
CA GLN A 94 -3.21 0.78 -11.68
C GLN A 94 -2.44 -0.55 -11.79
N PHE A 95 -1.13 -0.54 -11.68
CA PHE A 95 -0.32 -1.76 -11.74
C PHE A 95 -0.09 -2.38 -10.37
N VAL A 96 -0.40 -1.67 -9.28
CA VAL A 96 -0.24 -2.17 -7.91
C VAL A 96 -1.25 -3.29 -7.69
N LYS A 97 -0.72 -4.49 -7.40
CA LYS A 97 -1.47 -5.71 -7.08
C LYS A 97 -1.24 -6.18 -5.66
N HIS A 98 -0.15 -5.75 -5.06
CA HIS A 98 0.27 -6.18 -3.73
C HIS A 98 0.56 -4.97 -2.85
N LEU A 99 -0.18 -4.90 -1.75
CA LEU A 99 -0.04 -3.87 -0.72
C LEU A 99 0.45 -4.50 0.60
N PHE A 100 1.46 -3.86 1.17
CA PHE A 100 2.14 -4.34 2.37
C PHE A 100 2.08 -3.31 3.50
N TYR A 101 1.61 -3.76 4.67
CA TYR A 101 1.52 -3.05 5.94
C TYR A 101 2.47 -3.65 6.96
N ASN A 102 3.13 -2.79 7.74
CA ASN A 102 4.01 -3.20 8.82
C ASN A 102 3.83 -2.37 10.11
N GLU A 103 4.63 -2.65 11.14
CA GLU A 103 4.65 -1.98 12.44
C GLU A 103 4.86 -0.46 12.37
N THR A 104 5.49 0.03 11.30
CA THR A 104 5.71 1.47 11.08
C THR A 104 4.58 2.14 10.31
N THR A 105 3.55 1.39 9.88
CA THR A 105 2.43 1.97 9.13
C THR A 105 1.47 2.71 10.06
N PRO A 106 1.20 4.00 9.82
CA PRO A 106 0.21 4.71 10.61
C PRO A 106 -1.19 4.12 10.42
N LEU A 107 -1.94 4.03 11.52
CA LEU A 107 -3.24 3.34 11.53
C LEU A 107 -4.28 3.98 10.62
N SER A 108 -4.28 5.31 10.60
CA SER A 108 -5.13 6.13 9.74
C SER A 108 -4.97 5.84 8.24
N PHE A 109 -3.89 5.17 7.83
CA PHE A 109 -3.63 4.83 6.43
C PHE A 109 -4.23 3.50 6.02
N ILE A 110 -4.68 2.70 7.00
CA ILE A 110 -5.21 1.37 6.74
C ILE A 110 -6.52 1.46 5.96
N ASN A 111 -7.26 2.56 5.98
CA ASN A 111 -8.48 2.68 5.16
C ASN A 111 -8.26 3.38 3.80
N LEU A 112 -7.06 3.92 3.53
CA LEU A 112 -6.87 4.80 2.37
C LEU A 112 -6.90 4.07 1.02
N TYR A 113 -6.62 2.77 0.98
CA TYR A 113 -6.29 2.07 -0.25
C TYR A 113 -7.48 1.61 -1.10
N ILE A 114 -8.67 1.50 -0.50
CA ILE A 114 -9.84 0.87 -1.13
C ILE A 114 -10.19 1.56 -2.46
N GLU A 115 -9.95 2.87 -2.56
CA GLU A 115 -10.21 3.67 -3.77
C GLU A 115 -8.97 3.86 -4.67
N ILE A 116 -7.78 3.51 -4.20
CA ILE A 116 -6.51 3.95 -4.81
C ILE A 116 -5.91 2.89 -5.73
N PHE A 117 -5.97 1.62 -5.31
CA PHE A 117 -5.34 0.50 -6.01
C PHE A 117 -6.42 -0.47 -6.54
N PRO A 118 -7.01 -0.19 -7.72
CA PRO A 118 -8.18 -0.93 -8.21
C PRO A 118 -7.91 -2.39 -8.58
N ASN A 119 -6.64 -2.75 -8.80
CA ASN A 119 -6.22 -4.10 -9.19
C ASN A 119 -5.57 -4.86 -8.04
N LEU A 120 -5.84 -4.47 -6.79
CA LEU A 120 -5.27 -5.11 -5.63
C LEU A 120 -5.80 -6.55 -5.49
N THR A 121 -4.87 -7.50 -5.43
CA THR A 121 -5.17 -8.93 -5.26
C THR A 121 -4.38 -9.57 -4.11
N HIS A 122 -3.37 -8.89 -3.57
CA HIS A 122 -2.56 -9.36 -2.45
C HIS A 122 -2.50 -8.30 -1.36
N LEU A 123 -2.78 -8.70 -0.13
CA LEU A 123 -2.73 -7.84 1.03
C LEU A 123 -1.96 -8.52 2.16
N GLU A 124 -0.95 -7.83 2.68
CA GLU A 124 -0.12 -8.33 3.76
C GLU A 124 -0.11 -7.36 4.94
N PHE A 125 -0.45 -7.88 6.12
CA PHE A 125 -0.34 -7.22 7.41
C PHE A 125 0.69 -7.99 8.23
N ILE A 126 1.84 -7.36 8.52
CA ILE A 126 2.90 -7.96 9.31
C ILE A 126 3.18 -7.08 10.52
N MET A 127 3.05 -7.60 11.75
CA MET A 127 3.38 -6.85 12.97
C MET A 127 2.65 -5.51 13.12
N VAL A 128 1.44 -5.41 12.59
CA VAL A 128 0.68 -4.17 12.54
C VAL A 128 -0.56 -4.27 13.41
N LYS A 129 -0.99 -3.14 13.96
CA LYS A 129 -2.26 -3.03 14.66
C LYS A 129 -3.30 -2.43 13.72
N VAL A 130 -4.53 -2.91 13.76
CA VAL A 130 -5.58 -2.46 12.84
C VAL A 130 -6.93 -2.40 13.59
N PRO A 131 -7.71 -1.31 13.47
CA PRO A 131 -9.08 -1.27 13.97
C PRO A 131 -9.94 -2.41 13.39
N PHE A 132 -10.80 -3.00 14.21
CA PHE A 132 -11.67 -4.10 13.79
C PHE A 132 -12.55 -3.68 12.61
N GLU A 133 -13.14 -2.49 12.70
CA GLU A 133 -13.96 -1.89 11.63
C GLU A 133 -13.17 -1.73 10.33
N SER A 134 -11.91 -1.32 10.40
CA SER A 134 -11.04 -1.24 9.23
C SER A 134 -10.93 -2.59 8.53
N ILE A 135 -10.64 -3.67 9.26
CA ILE A 135 -10.53 -5.01 8.66
C ILE A 135 -11.84 -5.42 7.97
N LEU A 136 -12.99 -5.13 8.59
CA LEU A 136 -14.30 -5.40 7.99
C LEU A 136 -14.51 -4.63 6.68
N ASN A 137 -14.23 -3.33 6.70
CA ASN A 137 -14.37 -2.47 5.52
C ASN A 137 -13.46 -2.93 4.38
N ILE A 138 -12.27 -3.39 4.74
CA ILE A 138 -11.26 -3.92 3.83
C ILE A 138 -11.75 -5.20 3.15
N PHE A 139 -12.23 -6.18 3.92
CA PHE A 139 -12.70 -7.46 3.41
C PHE A 139 -14.00 -7.32 2.60
N THR A 140 -14.85 -6.36 2.94
CA THR A 140 -16.05 -6.09 2.16
C THR A 140 -15.77 -5.33 0.87
N SER A 141 -14.74 -4.48 0.83
CA SER A 141 -14.48 -3.60 -0.32
C SER A 141 -13.55 -4.21 -1.38
N ILE A 142 -12.54 -5.01 -1.01
CA ILE A 142 -11.63 -5.61 -1.99
C ILE A 142 -12.21 -6.95 -2.49
N THR A 143 -13.07 -6.87 -3.49
CA THR A 143 -13.75 -8.05 -4.06
C THR A 143 -12.82 -9.00 -4.82
N ASN A 144 -11.67 -8.51 -5.29
CA ASN A 144 -10.68 -9.29 -6.06
C ASN A 144 -9.50 -9.80 -5.21
N LEU A 145 -9.61 -9.79 -3.88
CA LEU A 145 -8.51 -10.19 -2.99
C LEU A 145 -8.26 -11.70 -3.07
N GLU A 146 -7.13 -12.10 -3.66
CA GLU A 146 -6.77 -13.52 -3.83
C GLU A 146 -5.82 -14.02 -2.73
N TYR A 147 -4.96 -13.16 -2.19
CA TYR A 147 -3.94 -13.54 -1.21
C TYR A 147 -4.00 -12.62 -0.01
N LEU A 148 -4.13 -13.21 1.17
CA LEU A 148 -4.16 -12.49 2.43
C LEU A 148 -3.14 -13.07 3.40
N ASN A 149 -2.28 -12.20 3.95
CA ASN A 149 -1.31 -12.57 4.98
C ASN A 149 -1.55 -11.72 6.24
N LEU A 150 -1.89 -12.37 7.35
CA LEU A 150 -2.17 -11.75 8.65
C LEU A 150 -1.17 -12.28 9.69
N HIS A 151 0.06 -11.79 9.67
CA HIS A 151 1.11 -12.24 10.58
C HIS A 151 1.34 -11.24 11.70
N LEU A 152 1.29 -11.66 12.96
CA LEU A 152 1.49 -10.80 14.12
C LEU A 152 0.54 -9.58 14.11
N LEU A 153 -0.71 -9.81 13.70
CA LEU A 153 -1.73 -8.76 13.58
C LEU A 153 -2.45 -8.53 14.90
N GLY A 154 -2.41 -7.29 15.40
CA GLY A 154 -3.19 -6.83 16.54
C GLY A 154 -4.51 -6.19 16.08
N ILE A 155 -5.63 -6.88 16.22
CA ILE A 155 -6.95 -6.34 15.90
C ILE A 155 -7.45 -5.55 17.10
N ILE A 156 -7.68 -4.26 16.93
CA ILE A 156 -8.14 -3.37 18.00
C ILE A 156 -9.65 -3.28 17.92
N LYS A 157 -10.32 -3.57 19.04
CA LYS A 157 -11.77 -3.46 19.20
C LYS A 157 -12.08 -2.46 20.31
N LEU A 158 -13.00 -1.52 20.11
CA LEU A 158 -13.45 -0.65 21.20
C LEU A 158 -14.31 -1.44 22.19
N LYS A 159 -14.31 -1.01 23.46
CA LYS A 159 -15.09 -1.69 24.51
C LYS A 159 -16.59 -1.77 24.19
N ASN A 160 -17.12 -0.74 23.55
CA ASN A 160 -18.54 -0.61 23.21
C ASN A 160 -18.87 -1.15 21.80
N ASP A 161 -17.89 -1.68 21.07
CA ASP A 161 -18.14 -2.27 19.76
C ASP A 161 -18.88 -3.61 19.90
N ASN A 162 -19.93 -3.78 19.11
CA ASN A 162 -20.69 -5.03 19.05
C ASN A 162 -20.06 -6.07 18.11
N TYR A 163 -18.89 -5.76 17.52
CA TYR A 163 -18.20 -6.68 16.63
C TYR A 163 -17.71 -7.94 17.34
N ASN A 164 -17.81 -9.07 16.67
CA ASN A 164 -17.35 -10.36 17.13
C ASN A 164 -16.54 -11.05 16.02
N GLY A 165 -15.82 -12.12 16.36
CA GLY A 165 -14.97 -12.82 15.39
C GLY A 165 -15.71 -13.38 14.18
N SER A 166 -17.00 -13.74 14.32
CA SER A 166 -17.81 -14.20 13.18
C SER A 166 -18.18 -13.09 12.19
N ASP A 167 -18.06 -11.82 12.58
CA ASP A 167 -18.28 -10.70 11.67
C ASP A 167 -17.14 -10.57 10.64
N LEU A 168 -15.96 -11.14 10.91
CA LEU A 168 -14.82 -11.16 9.99
C LEU A 168 -15.05 -12.19 8.87
N ILE A 169 -15.92 -11.82 7.94
CA ILE A 169 -16.19 -12.61 6.74
C ILE A 169 -15.10 -12.31 5.72
N PHE A 170 -14.30 -13.33 5.42
CA PHE A 170 -13.26 -13.25 4.40
C PHE A 170 -13.87 -13.14 2.98
N PRO A 171 -13.27 -12.35 2.07
CA PRO A 171 -13.67 -12.32 0.66
C PRO A 171 -13.67 -13.73 0.05
N SER A 172 -14.72 -14.05 -0.71
CA SER A 172 -14.85 -15.35 -1.38
C SER A 172 -13.80 -15.59 -2.49
N SER A 173 -13.12 -14.53 -2.94
CA SER A 173 -12.05 -14.57 -3.93
C SER A 173 -10.71 -15.06 -3.37
N ILE A 174 -10.57 -15.21 -2.05
CA ILE A 174 -9.32 -15.66 -1.43
C ILE A 174 -8.97 -17.08 -1.87
N LYS A 175 -7.78 -17.21 -2.44
CA LYS A 175 -7.15 -18.48 -2.83
C LYS A 175 -6.11 -18.94 -1.81
N SER A 176 -5.49 -18.00 -1.09
CA SER A 176 -4.46 -18.28 -0.11
C SER A 176 -4.60 -17.36 1.09
N LEU A 177 -4.76 -17.98 2.26
CA LEU A 177 -4.79 -17.30 3.54
C LEU A 177 -3.58 -17.77 4.37
N LYS A 178 -2.76 -16.82 4.81
CA LYS A 178 -1.70 -17.05 5.80
C LYS A 178 -2.04 -16.25 7.04
N PHE A 179 -1.93 -16.87 8.21
CA PHE A 179 -2.08 -16.17 9.48
C PHE A 179 -1.16 -16.77 10.54
N GLY A 180 -0.79 -15.96 11.52
CA GLY A 180 -0.03 -16.44 12.67
C GLY A 180 0.02 -15.38 13.75
N ASN A 181 -0.17 -15.80 15.01
CA ASN A 181 -0.14 -14.93 16.18
C ASN A 181 -1.05 -13.69 16.03
N LEU A 182 -2.36 -13.95 15.86
CA LEU A 182 -3.38 -12.91 15.86
C LEU A 182 -3.76 -12.56 17.29
N GLN A 183 -3.91 -11.28 17.60
CA GLN A 183 -4.30 -10.81 18.92
C GLN A 183 -5.50 -9.88 18.82
N LEU A 184 -6.49 -10.07 19.70
CA LEU A 184 -7.57 -9.12 19.88
C LEU A 184 -7.24 -8.22 21.06
N ILE A 185 -7.17 -6.91 20.82
CA ILE A 185 -6.84 -5.88 21.81
C ILE A 185 -8.12 -5.09 22.08
N ILE A 186 -8.60 -5.13 23.31
CA ILE A 186 -9.75 -4.31 23.73
C ILE A 186 -9.22 -2.94 24.13
N SER A 187 -9.57 -1.92 23.37
CA SER A 187 -9.21 -0.53 23.65
C SER A 187 -9.95 -0.02 24.88
N LYS A 188 -9.27 0.82 25.67
CA LYS A 188 -9.87 1.58 26.77
C LYS A 188 -10.55 2.87 26.31
N LEU A 189 -10.30 3.27 25.06
CA LEU A 189 -10.84 4.49 24.46
C LEU A 189 -12.27 4.26 23.97
N ASP A 190 -13.03 5.34 23.91
CA ASP A 190 -14.41 5.35 23.42
C ASP A 190 -14.50 5.53 21.89
N ASN A 191 -13.41 5.89 21.23
CA ASN A 191 -13.30 6.02 19.77
C ASN A 191 -11.95 5.48 19.27
N TYR A 192 -11.83 5.26 17.96
CA TYR A 192 -10.55 4.98 17.31
C TYR A 192 -9.86 6.32 17.00
N PRO A 193 -8.90 6.79 17.81
CA PRO A 193 -8.22 8.03 17.51
C PRO A 193 -7.38 7.90 16.23
N ASN A 194 -7.32 8.98 15.47
CA ASN A 194 -6.44 9.11 14.32
C ASN A 194 -4.98 9.28 14.79
N LEU A 195 -4.38 8.18 15.28
CA LEU A 195 -3.01 8.15 15.81
C LEU A 195 -2.04 7.45 14.87
N LEU A 196 -0.75 7.79 15.03
CA LEU A 196 0.36 7.09 14.40
C LEU A 196 0.56 5.69 15.00
N ASN A 197 0.35 5.53 16.32
CA ASN A 197 0.48 4.25 17.04
C ASN A 197 -0.45 4.19 18.27
N TYR A 198 -1.02 3.01 18.57
CA TYR A 198 -1.80 2.70 19.78
C TYR A 198 -0.95 2.27 20.99
N ASP A 199 0.35 2.04 20.84
CA ASP A 199 1.23 1.72 21.98
C ASP A 199 1.25 2.83 23.04
N ASN A 200 0.92 4.07 22.64
CA ASN A 200 0.94 5.26 23.48
C ASN A 200 -0.47 5.75 23.90
N ALA A 201 -1.52 4.97 23.61
CA ALA A 201 -2.92 5.36 23.76
C ALA A 201 -3.65 4.57 24.86
#